data_AF-A0A7V0MEY5-F1
#
_entry.id   AF-A0A7V0MEY5-F1
#
_cell.length_a   1.000
_cell.length_b   1.000
_cell.length_c   1.000
_cell.angle_alpha   90.00
_cell.angle_beta   90.00
_cell.angle_gamma   90.00
#
_symmetry.space_group_name_H-M   'P 1'
#
loop_
_entity.id
_entity.type
_entity.pdbx_description
1 polymer ?
#
loop_
_entity_poly.entity_id
_entity_poly.type
_entity_poly.pdbx_seq_one_letter_code
_entity_poly.pdbx_strand_id
1 'polypeptide(L)'
;MHEKVQKELDALRGMVLNWKENYRGYASPEGGNEFLVEEYLEEIEMYIYPYVRRMYECQHLTQDEARDFMNFCYDNVKDLRNALVDSDSERFGETFWRRLLARINILF
;
A
#
# COMPACT_ATOMS: atom_id res chain seq x y z
N MET A 1 -3.95 -21.41 3.61
CA MET A 1 -5.05 -20.44 3.76
C MET A 1 -6.41 -21.04 3.38
N HIS A 2 -7.49 -20.65 4.07
CA HIS A 2 -8.87 -21.07 3.77
C HIS A 2 -9.44 -20.35 2.54
N GLU A 3 -10.26 -21.01 1.71
CA GLU A 3 -10.77 -20.46 0.43
C GLU A 3 -11.47 -19.10 0.59
N LYS A 4 -12.30 -18.95 1.64
CA LYS A 4 -12.95 -17.67 1.95
C LYS A 4 -11.95 -16.56 2.23
N VAL A 5 -10.90 -16.84 2.99
CA VAL A 5 -9.86 -15.84 3.32
C VAL A 5 -9.10 -15.44 2.06
N GLN A 6 -8.79 -16.39 1.17
CA GLN A 6 -8.18 -16.08 -0.13
C GLN A 6 -9.06 -15.13 -0.95
N LYS A 7 -10.37 -15.38 -1.05
CA LYS A 7 -11.31 -14.52 -1.79
C LYS A 7 -11.36 -13.10 -1.22
N GLU A 8 -11.36 -12.96 0.10
CA GLU A 8 -11.31 -11.64 0.74
C GLU A 8 -10.00 -10.91 0.41
N LEU A 9 -8.85 -11.59 0.50
CA LEU A 9 -7.57 -11.00 0.11
C LEU A 9 -7.54 -10.60 -1.37
N ASP A 10 -8.09 -11.42 -2.26
CA ASP A 10 -8.17 -11.09 -3.70
C ASP A 10 -9.03 -9.86 -3.95
N ALA A 11 -10.14 -9.70 -3.21
CA ALA A 11 -10.97 -8.51 -3.28
C ALA A 11 -10.19 -7.26 -2.82
N LEU A 12 -9.45 -7.36 -1.70
CA LEU A 12 -8.61 -6.27 -1.22
C LEU A 12 -7.49 -5.91 -2.21
N ARG A 13 -6.86 -6.91 -2.87
CA ARG A 13 -5.89 -6.63 -3.96
C ARG A 13 -6.54 -5.86 -5.09
N GLY A 14 -7.75 -6.26 -5.48
CA GLY A 14 -8.54 -5.55 -6.49
C GLY A 14 -8.77 -4.08 -6.11
N MET A 15 -9.11 -3.80 -4.86
CA MET A 15 -9.28 -2.42 -4.38
C MET A 15 -7.98 -1.61 -4.49
N VAL A 16 -6.86 -2.15 -3.99
CA VAL A 16 -5.54 -1.51 -4.04
C VAL A 16 -5.12 -1.17 -5.47
N LEU A 17 -5.33 -2.10 -6.41
CA LEU A 17 -4.99 -1.89 -7.83
C LEU A 17 -5.91 -0.89 -8.51
N ASN A 18 -7.21 -0.95 -8.23
CA ASN A 18 -8.18 -0.01 -8.81
C ASN A 18 -7.92 1.42 -8.34
N TRP A 19 -7.62 1.62 -7.05
CA TRP A 19 -7.22 2.91 -6.53
C TRP A 19 -5.94 3.43 -7.19
N LYS A 20 -4.91 2.59 -7.34
CA LYS A 20 -3.67 2.96 -8.04
C LYS A 20 -3.94 3.49 -9.44
N GLU A 21 -4.78 2.81 -10.22
CA GLU A 21 -5.14 3.25 -11.57
C GLU A 21 -5.94 4.57 -11.56
N ASN A 22 -6.82 4.77 -10.59
CA ASN A 22 -7.54 6.04 -10.43
C ASN A 22 -6.58 7.20 -10.14
N TYR A 23 -5.69 7.06 -9.14
CA TYR A 23 -4.69 8.07 -8.81
C TYR A 23 -3.74 8.36 -9.98
N ARG A 24 -3.37 7.33 -10.74
CA ARG A 24 -2.60 7.49 -11.98
C ARG A 24 -3.35 8.33 -13.02
N GLY A 25 -4.66 8.15 -13.13
CA GLY A 25 -5.53 8.95 -14.00
C GLY A 25 -5.69 10.41 -13.57
N TYR A 26 -5.43 10.73 -12.30
CA TYR A 26 -5.49 12.10 -11.77
C TYR A 26 -4.17 12.88 -11.93
N ALA A 27 -3.11 12.23 -12.39
CA ALA A 27 -1.80 12.84 -12.52
C ALA A 27 -1.81 14.04 -13.48
N SER A 28 -1.27 15.16 -13.02
CA SER A 28 -1.01 16.33 -13.85
C SER A 28 0.25 16.11 -14.70
N PRO A 29 0.21 16.46 -16.00
CA PRO A 29 1.41 16.44 -16.85
C PRO A 29 2.42 17.53 -16.47
N GLU A 30 2.01 18.53 -15.67
CA GLU A 30 2.85 19.65 -15.24
C GLU A 30 3.68 19.33 -13.98
N GLY A 31 3.53 18.13 -13.41
CA GLY A 31 4.19 17.70 -12.18
C GLY A 31 3.41 18.06 -10.92
N GLY A 32 4.08 17.99 -9.76
CA GLY A 32 3.45 18.23 -8.45
C GLY A 32 2.53 17.10 -7.97
N ASN A 33 2.74 15.87 -8.48
CA ASN A 33 1.86 14.72 -8.24
C ASN A 33 2.15 14.00 -6.91
N GLU A 34 3.03 14.53 -6.06
CA GLU A 34 3.42 13.87 -4.81
C GLU A 34 2.24 13.63 -3.88
N PHE A 35 1.29 14.57 -3.82
CA PHE A 35 0.11 14.42 -2.97
C PHE A 35 -0.75 13.20 -3.37
N LEU A 36 -0.80 12.84 -4.66
CA LEU A 36 -1.55 11.67 -5.13
C LEU A 36 -0.97 10.37 -4.55
N VAL A 37 0.35 10.31 -4.41
CA VAL A 37 1.04 9.16 -3.80
C VAL A 37 0.78 9.10 -2.30
N GLU A 38 0.77 10.26 -1.62
CA GLU A 38 0.46 10.33 -0.19
C GLU A 38 -1.00 9.94 0.09
N GLU A 39 -1.96 10.49 -0.65
CA GLU A 39 -3.38 10.14 -0.50
C GLU A 39 -3.63 8.66 -0.76
N TYR A 40 -2.99 8.08 -1.79
CA TYR A 40 -3.07 6.65 -2.05
C TYR A 40 -2.51 5.80 -0.89
N LEU A 41 -1.38 6.21 -0.32
CA LEU A 41 -0.82 5.56 0.87
C LEU A 41 -1.77 5.70 2.07
N GLU A 42 -2.35 6.87 2.29
CA GLU A 42 -3.28 7.12 3.37
C GLU A 42 -4.53 6.24 3.26
N GLU A 43 -5.10 6.05 2.06
CA GLU A 43 -6.22 5.13 1.86
C GLU A 43 -5.86 3.68 2.20
N ILE A 44 -4.67 3.21 1.82
CA ILE A 44 -4.16 1.88 2.21
C ILE A 44 -4.06 1.78 3.73
N GLU A 45 -3.48 2.77 4.40
CA GLU A 45 -3.30 2.77 5.86
C GLU A 45 -4.64 2.87 6.61
N MET A 46 -5.62 3.57 6.03
CA MET A 46 -6.94 3.77 6.64
C MET A 46 -7.85 2.55 6.47
N TYR A 47 -7.84 1.91 5.30
CA TYR A 47 -8.84 0.90 4.96
C TYR A 47 -8.28 -0.52 4.89
N ILE A 48 -7.10 -0.70 4.29
CA ILE A 48 -6.54 -2.04 4.05
C ILE A 48 -5.82 -2.55 5.29
N TYR A 49 -4.94 -1.72 5.86
CA TYR A 49 -4.12 -2.11 7.00
C TYR A 49 -4.94 -2.62 8.20
N PRO A 50 -5.99 -1.91 8.68
CA PRO A 50 -6.77 -2.39 9.83
C PRO A 50 -7.46 -3.73 9.55
N TYR A 51 -7.87 -3.95 8.30
CA TYR A 51 -8.55 -5.17 7.89
C TYR A 51 -7.58 -6.37 7.89
N VAL A 52 -6.41 -6.23 7.26
CA VAL A 52 -5.35 -7.26 7.26
C VAL A 52 -4.87 -7.55 8.69
N ARG A 53 -4.72 -6.51 9.51
CA ARG A 53 -4.39 -6.64 10.94
C ARG A 53 -5.43 -7.48 11.67
N ARG A 54 -6.72 -7.22 11.47
CA ARG A 54 -7.79 -8.00 12.12
C ARG A 54 -7.80 -9.45 11.65
N MET A 55 -7.52 -9.72 10.39
CA MET A 55 -7.37 -11.09 9.90
C MET A 55 -6.20 -11.83 10.56
N TYR A 56 -5.07 -11.15 10.78
CA TYR A 56 -3.95 -11.71 11.53
C TYR A 56 -4.30 -11.95 13.01
N GLU A 57 -4.87 -10.95 13.70
CA GLU A 57 -5.28 -11.06 15.11
C GLU A 57 -6.30 -12.17 15.35
N CYS A 58 -7.20 -12.42 14.38
CA CYS A 58 -8.17 -13.51 14.40
C CYS A 58 -7.61 -14.85 13.87
N GLN A 59 -6.30 -14.94 13.64
CA GLN A 59 -5.59 -16.15 13.18
C GLN A 59 -6.10 -16.69 11.82
N HIS A 60 -6.66 -15.82 10.98
CA HIS A 60 -6.99 -16.14 9.58
C HIS A 60 -5.78 -16.05 8.66
N LEU A 61 -4.79 -15.24 9.04
CA LEU A 61 -3.49 -15.13 8.39
C LEU A 61 -2.38 -15.48 9.38
N THR A 62 -1.33 -16.10 8.87
CA THR A 62 -0.03 -16.13 9.53
C THR A 62 0.64 -14.76 9.47
N GLN A 63 1.66 -14.57 10.30
CA GLN A 63 2.47 -13.34 10.27
C GLN A 63 3.07 -13.09 8.88
N ASP A 64 3.59 -14.14 8.24
CA ASP A 64 4.20 -14.03 6.91
C ASP A 64 3.15 -13.70 5.83
N GLU A 65 1.97 -14.33 5.85
CA GLU A 65 0.88 -14.00 4.91
C GLU A 65 0.42 -12.55 5.06
N ALA A 66 0.31 -12.04 6.29
CA ALA A 66 -0.06 -10.66 6.54
C ALA A 66 1.04 -9.68 6.09
N ARG A 67 2.31 -10.00 6.38
CA ARG A 67 3.48 -9.22 5.94
C ARG A 67 3.57 -9.18 4.41
N ASP A 68 3.38 -10.31 3.74
CA ASP A 68 3.42 -10.40 2.28
C ASP A 68 2.30 -9.57 1.64
N PHE A 69 1.11 -9.57 2.24
CA PHE A 69 0.03 -8.72 1.76
C PHE A 69 0.35 -7.23 1.93
N MET A 70 0.89 -6.83 3.08
CA MET A 70 1.29 -5.44 3.30
C MET A 70 2.42 -5.01 2.37
N ASN A 71 3.42 -5.87 2.14
CA ASN A 71 4.48 -5.63 1.16
C ASN A 71 3.89 -5.38 -0.23
N PHE A 72 2.93 -6.19 -0.67
CA PHE A 72 2.21 -5.96 -1.92
C PHE A 72 1.57 -4.56 -1.99
N CYS A 73 0.94 -4.09 -0.91
CA CYS A 73 0.36 -2.74 -0.88
C CYS A 73 1.43 -1.66 -1.03
N TYR A 74 2.54 -1.75 -0.30
CA TYR A 74 3.59 -0.72 -0.34
C TYR A 74 4.43 -0.75 -1.61
N ASP A 75 4.62 -1.92 -2.22
CA ASP A 75 5.21 -2.02 -3.55
C ASP A 75 4.35 -1.26 -4.58
N ASN A 76 3.02 -1.32 -4.46
CA ASN A 76 2.14 -0.52 -5.31
C ASN A 76 2.23 0.99 -5.06
N VAL A 77 2.43 1.43 -3.81
CA VAL A 77 2.70 2.85 -3.49
C VAL A 77 4.02 3.28 -4.12
N LYS A 78 5.06 2.45 -4.02
CA LYS A 78 6.36 2.72 -4.62
C LYS A 78 6.30 2.78 -6.13
N ASP A 79 5.56 1.87 -6.76
CA ASP A 79 5.32 1.89 -8.20
C ASP A 79 4.62 3.17 -8.64
N LEU A 80 3.57 3.59 -7.92
CA LEU A 80 2.87 4.83 -8.22
C LEU A 80 3.80 6.04 -8.10
N ARG A 81 4.59 6.10 -7.02
CA ARG A 81 5.63 7.12 -6.85
C ARG A 81 6.57 7.17 -8.03
N ASN A 82 7.11 6.02 -8.44
CA ASN A 82 8.05 5.96 -9.56
C ASN A 82 7.42 6.35 -10.90
N ALA A 83 6.10 6.18 -11.04
CA ALA A 83 5.37 6.57 -12.23
C ALA A 83 5.05 8.07 -12.28
N LEU A 84 4.85 8.72 -11.12
CA LEU A 84 4.27 10.06 -11.04
C LEU A 84 5.23 11.14 -10.55
N VAL A 85 6.30 10.77 -9.85
CA VAL A 85 7.16 11.69 -9.12
C VAL A 85 8.59 11.55 -9.61
N ASP A 86 9.24 12.70 -9.81
CA ASP A 86 10.65 12.76 -10.21
C ASP A 86 11.56 12.04 -9.20
N SER A 87 12.63 11.44 -9.70
CA SER A 87 13.59 10.70 -8.86
C SER A 87 14.14 11.53 -7.72
N ASP A 88 14.30 12.83 -7.96
CA ASP A 88 14.98 13.79 -7.09
C ASP A 88 14.05 14.43 -6.05
N SER A 89 12.77 14.04 -6.01
CA SER A 89 11.81 14.54 -5.01
C SER A 89 12.25 14.11 -3.60
N GLU A 90 12.63 15.10 -2.77
CA GLU A 90 13.05 14.91 -1.37
C GLU A 90 11.92 14.34 -0.49
N ARG A 91 10.66 14.54 -0.90
CA ARG A 91 9.45 14.14 -0.16
C ARG A 91 9.36 12.63 0.04
N PHE A 92 9.86 11.85 -0.92
CA PHE A 92 9.90 10.38 -0.86
C PHE A 92 11.32 9.82 -0.74
N GLY A 93 12.20 10.54 -0.04
CA GLY A 93 13.58 10.10 0.19
C GLY A 93 13.70 8.82 1.01
N GLU A 94 14.94 8.32 1.17
CA GLU A 94 15.22 7.04 1.84
C GLU A 94 14.62 6.95 3.26
N THR A 95 14.59 8.05 4.00
CA THR A 95 14.01 8.12 5.36
C THR A 95 12.52 7.80 5.37
N PHE A 96 11.77 8.25 4.36
CA PHE A 96 10.34 7.97 4.24
C PHE A 96 10.10 6.46 4.11
N TRP A 97 10.77 5.81 3.15
CA TRP A 97 10.62 4.37 2.92
C TRP A 97 11.10 3.53 4.09
N ARG A 98 12.19 3.94 4.76
CA ARG A 98 12.66 3.29 5.99
C ARG A 98 11.61 3.34 7.10
N ARG A 99 10.96 4.50 7.31
CA ARG A 99 9.87 4.63 8.30
C ARG A 99 8.67 3.78 7.93
N LEU A 100 8.32 3.74 6.64
CA LEU A 100 7.20 2.95 6.16
C LEU A 100 7.44 1.45 6.37
N LEU A 101 8.60 0.93 5.97
CA LEU A 101 8.98 -0.47 6.19
C LEU A 101 9.08 -0.82 7.68
N ALA A 102 9.61 0.10 8.50
CA ALA A 102 9.66 -0.10 9.95
C ALA A 102 8.26 -0.26 10.55
N ARG A 103 7.25 0.46 10.04
CA ARG A 103 5.86 0.29 10.48
C ARG A 103 5.37 -1.12 10.18
N ILE A 104 5.63 -1.68 9.00
CA ILE A 104 5.23 -3.07 8.66
C ILE A 104 5.77 -4.07 9.67
N ASN A 105 7.07 -3.97 9.96
CA ASN A 105 7.77 -4.91 10.84
C ASN A 105 7.37 -4.79 12.32
N ILE A 106 6.83 -3.65 12.74
CA ILE A 106 6.32 -3.45 14.11
C ILE A 106 4.88 -3.98 14.25
N LEU A 107 4.12 -3.98 13.17
CA LEU A 107 2.67 -4.21 13.21
C LEU A 107 2.28 -5.69 13.04
N PHE A 108 3.20 -6.54 12.56
CA PHE A 108 2.99 -7.97 12.36
C PHE A 108 4.15 -8.78 12.89
#